data_AF-A0AAE0D9I9-F1
#
_entry.id   AF-A0AAE0D9I9-F1
#
_cell.length_a   1.000
_cell.length_b   1.000
_cell.length_c   1.000
_cell.angle_alpha   90.00
_cell.angle_beta   90.00
_cell.angle_gamma   90.00
#
_symmetry.space_group_name_H-M   'P 1'
#
loop_
_entity.id
_entity.type
_entity.pdbx_description
1 polymer ?
#
loop_
_entity_poly.entity_id
_entity_poly.type
_entity_poly.pdbx_seq_one_letter_code
_entity_poly.pdbx_strand_id
1 'polypeptide(L)'
;MVVNNIKMRCNGGNSADLTATLEAGTNITANWKQWTHAQGPVMVWLYDCGSNFKSCRGDKPACFKIDQMGLWGSNLNSENQGTAIVLKQLKWSSKIPSNLQPGKYLIRHELLTLHQANTPQFYAECARVVIEGSGTAQKPSPCMKNVPGYAPQNDHGITVDIYQGGRTSYDPPGGAVWSGFE
;
A
#
# COMPACT_ATOMS: atom_id res chain seq x y z
N MET A 1 -12.53 -5.14 8.79
CA MET A 1 -11.38 -4.71 9.63
C MET A 1 -11.42 -3.19 9.71
N VAL A 2 -11.12 -2.56 10.84
CA VAL A 2 -11.07 -1.08 10.96
C VAL A 2 -9.61 -0.61 10.84
N VAL A 3 -9.40 0.64 10.44
CA VAL A 3 -8.06 1.20 10.14
C VAL A 3 -7.09 1.12 11.33
N ASN A 4 -7.62 1.12 12.56
CA ASN A 4 -6.85 1.04 13.80
C ASN A 4 -6.57 -0.41 14.27
N ASN A 5 -7.07 -1.43 13.57
CA ASN A 5 -6.85 -2.82 13.97
C ASN A 5 -5.40 -3.26 13.70
N ILE A 6 -4.74 -3.90 14.67
CA ILE A 6 -3.34 -4.35 14.52
C ILE A 6 -3.12 -5.26 13.30
N LYS A 7 -4.13 -6.04 12.90
CA LYS A 7 -4.07 -6.91 11.72
C LYS A 7 -3.97 -6.12 10.40
N MET A 8 -4.27 -4.82 10.38
CA MET A 8 -4.12 -3.95 9.20
C MET A 8 -2.69 -3.90 8.69
N ARG A 9 -1.72 -4.17 9.56
CA ARG A 9 -0.31 -4.08 9.21
C ARG A 9 0.10 -5.12 8.17
N CYS A 10 -0.01 -6.39 8.51
CA CYS A 10 0.43 -7.53 7.71
C CYS A 10 -0.49 -8.74 7.85
N ASN A 11 -1.81 -8.51 7.93
CA ASN A 11 -2.84 -9.53 8.15
C ASN A 11 -2.66 -10.37 9.44
N GLY A 12 -2.04 -9.79 10.47
CA GLY A 12 -1.68 -10.50 11.71
C GLY A 12 -0.35 -11.26 11.67
N GLY A 13 0.32 -11.31 10.51
CA GLY A 13 1.69 -11.80 10.39
C GLY A 13 2.69 -10.91 11.13
N ASN A 14 3.73 -11.52 11.68
CA ASN A 14 4.75 -10.84 12.49
C ASN A 14 6.19 -11.18 12.09
N SER A 15 6.40 -12.15 11.20
CA SER A 15 7.72 -12.62 10.77
C SER A 15 7.63 -13.43 9.48
N ALA A 16 8.78 -13.65 8.85
CA ALA A 16 8.98 -14.53 7.70
C ALA A 16 10.41 -15.10 7.76
N ASP A 17 10.67 -16.28 7.21
CA ASP A 17 12.03 -16.87 7.27
C ASP A 17 12.93 -16.37 6.14
N LEU A 18 12.34 -16.10 4.98
CA LEU A 18 13.04 -15.71 3.77
C LEU A 18 12.96 -14.21 3.51
N THR A 19 13.85 -13.73 2.66
CA THR A 19 13.94 -12.33 2.21
C THR A 19 14.24 -12.33 0.71
N ALA A 20 13.65 -11.40 -0.02
CA ALA A 20 13.98 -11.15 -1.42
C ALA A 20 14.94 -9.96 -1.54
N THR A 21 16.02 -10.11 -2.29
CA THR A 21 16.94 -9.00 -2.60
C THR A 21 16.60 -8.42 -3.96
N LEU A 22 16.55 -7.09 -4.08
CA LEU A 22 16.31 -6.38 -5.34
C LEU A 22 17.01 -5.03 -5.37
N GLU A 23 17.39 -4.59 -6.57
CA GLU A 23 17.98 -3.28 -6.79
C GLU A 23 16.90 -2.18 -6.76
N ALA A 24 17.23 -1.03 -6.18
CA ALA A 24 16.41 0.18 -6.31
C ALA A 24 16.15 0.50 -7.80
N GLY A 25 14.96 1.01 -8.12
CA GLY A 25 14.56 1.29 -9.50
C GLY A 25 14.01 0.08 -10.28
N THR A 26 14.08 -1.13 -9.73
CA THR A 26 13.44 -2.32 -10.33
C THR A 26 11.98 -2.46 -9.93
N ASN A 27 11.24 -3.25 -10.70
CA ASN A 27 9.85 -3.56 -10.38
C ASN A 27 9.76 -4.77 -9.43
N ILE A 28 8.86 -4.67 -8.45
CA ILE A 28 8.37 -5.79 -7.66
C ILE A 28 6.91 -6.06 -8.02
N THR A 29 6.54 -7.32 -8.17
CA THR A 29 5.19 -7.72 -8.58
C THR A 29 4.54 -8.62 -7.54
N ALA A 30 3.40 -8.19 -7.00
CA ALA A 30 2.51 -9.03 -6.22
C ALA A 30 1.57 -9.81 -7.15
N ASN A 31 1.35 -11.09 -6.84
CA ASN A 31 0.45 -11.97 -7.57
C ASN A 31 -0.66 -12.43 -6.61
N TRP A 32 -1.91 -12.27 -7.03
CA TRP A 32 -3.07 -12.78 -6.31
C TRP A 32 -3.51 -14.09 -6.95
N LYS A 33 -3.74 -15.13 -6.14
CA LYS A 33 -4.33 -16.37 -6.66
C LYS A 33 -5.76 -16.13 -7.19
N GLN A 34 -6.49 -15.26 -6.50
CA GLN A 34 -7.85 -14.86 -6.81
C GLN A 34 -8.08 -13.45 -6.26
N TRP A 35 -8.91 -12.69 -6.96
CA TRP A 35 -9.47 -11.44 -6.48
C TRP A 35 -10.89 -11.26 -7.04
N THR A 36 -11.77 -10.53 -6.34
CA THR A 36 -13.22 -10.52 -6.65
C THR A 36 -13.87 -9.13 -6.61
N HIS A 37 -13.11 -8.06 -6.35
CA HIS A 37 -13.69 -6.73 -6.13
C HIS A 37 -13.06 -5.70 -7.06
N ALA A 38 -13.87 -4.96 -7.81
CA ALA A 38 -13.36 -3.97 -8.78
C ALA A 38 -13.31 -2.53 -8.22
N GLN A 39 -13.99 -2.26 -7.11
CA GLN A 39 -14.18 -0.91 -6.58
C GLN A 39 -13.25 -0.65 -5.39
N GLY A 40 -12.24 0.17 -5.65
CA GLY A 40 -11.33 0.72 -4.64
C GLY A 40 -9.86 0.68 -5.06
N PRO A 41 -8.97 1.28 -4.26
CA PRO A 41 -7.60 1.49 -4.67
C PRO A 41 -6.68 0.31 -4.42
N VAL A 42 -5.55 0.34 -5.12
CA VAL A 42 -4.33 -0.39 -4.74
C VAL A 42 -3.38 0.62 -4.10
N MET A 43 -2.71 0.23 -3.02
CA MET A 43 -1.66 1.01 -2.37
C MET A 43 -0.48 0.11 -2.03
N VAL A 44 0.74 0.57 -2.31
CA VAL A 44 1.97 -0.15 -1.99
C VAL A 44 2.88 0.73 -1.15
N TRP A 45 3.40 0.13 -0.10
CA TRP A 45 4.16 0.84 0.93
C TRP A 45 5.46 0.12 1.22
N LEU A 46 6.47 0.88 1.63
CA LEU A 46 7.67 0.37 2.26
C LEU A 46 7.68 0.76 3.73
N TYR A 47 8.21 -0.13 4.56
CA TYR A 47 8.47 0.11 5.98
C TYR A 47 9.95 -0.16 6.26
N ASP A 48 10.64 0.81 6.84
CA ASP A 48 12.06 0.66 7.12
C ASP A 48 12.34 -0.20 8.38
N CYS A 49 13.14 -1.24 8.22
CA CYS A 49 13.52 -2.17 9.28
C CYS A 49 14.87 -1.84 9.96
N GLY A 50 15.56 -0.78 9.53
CA GLY A 50 16.92 -0.49 9.93
C GLY A 50 17.87 -1.64 9.62
N SER A 51 18.68 -2.04 10.60
CA SER A 51 19.76 -3.02 10.40
C SER A 51 19.34 -4.48 10.49
N ASN A 52 18.15 -4.81 11.03
CA ASN A 52 17.74 -6.22 11.19
C ASN A 52 16.23 -6.45 11.10
N PHE A 53 15.85 -7.63 10.59
CA PHE A 53 14.44 -8.03 10.52
C PHE A 53 13.89 -8.60 11.83
N LYS A 54 14.76 -9.01 12.78
CA LYS A 54 14.32 -9.66 14.03
C LYS A 54 13.40 -8.76 14.85
N SER A 55 13.68 -7.45 14.88
CA SER A 55 12.83 -6.45 15.56
C SER A 55 11.88 -5.73 14.62
N CYS A 56 11.89 -6.03 13.31
CA CYS A 56 11.06 -5.33 12.35
C CYS A 56 9.66 -5.92 12.27
N ARG A 57 8.77 -5.41 13.11
CA ARG A 57 7.35 -5.83 13.17
C ARG A 57 6.40 -4.86 12.46
N GLY A 58 6.92 -3.81 11.84
CA GLY A 58 6.13 -2.75 11.21
C GLY A 58 5.38 -1.83 12.20
N ASP A 59 5.76 -1.80 13.49
CA ASP A 59 5.05 -1.12 14.58
C ASP A 59 5.47 0.32 14.89
N LYS A 60 6.48 0.84 14.22
CA LYS A 60 6.95 2.23 14.39
C LYS A 60 6.44 3.12 13.26
N PRO A 61 6.45 4.46 13.42
CA PRO A 61 6.14 5.38 12.32
C PRO A 61 7.26 5.37 11.27
N ALA A 62 7.25 4.37 10.40
CA ALA A 62 8.27 4.21 9.37
C ALA A 62 7.74 3.75 8.02
N CYS A 63 6.42 3.79 7.82
CA CYS A 63 5.79 3.35 6.58
C CYS A 63 5.58 4.53 5.62
N PHE A 64 6.03 4.42 4.38
CA PHE A 64 5.80 5.44 3.35
C PHE A 64 5.26 4.80 2.08
N LYS A 65 4.33 5.48 1.42
CA LYS A 65 3.66 4.98 0.23
C LYS A 65 4.56 5.19 -0.99
N ILE A 66 4.78 4.15 -1.78
CA ILE A 66 5.62 4.23 -3.00
C ILE A 66 4.81 4.12 -4.29
N ASP A 67 3.58 3.63 -4.21
CA ASP A 67 2.70 3.50 -5.36
C ASP A 67 1.23 3.49 -4.91
N GLN A 68 0.36 4.02 -5.76
CA GLN A 68 -1.08 3.92 -5.59
C GLN A 68 -1.82 4.07 -6.91
N MET A 69 -2.99 3.43 -6.99
CA MET A 69 -3.96 3.69 -8.05
C MET A 69 -5.36 3.74 -7.45
N GLY A 70 -5.97 4.93 -7.54
CA GLY A 70 -7.37 5.15 -7.18
C GLY A 70 -8.28 5.10 -8.41
N LEU A 71 -9.20 6.06 -8.50
CA LEU A 71 -10.11 6.23 -9.62
C LEU A 71 -9.42 6.98 -10.78
N TRP A 72 -9.44 6.43 -12.00
CA TRP A 72 -8.98 7.13 -13.22
C TRP A 72 -10.13 7.56 -14.15
N GLY A 73 -11.38 7.39 -13.71
CA GLY A 73 -12.59 7.83 -14.41
C GLY A 73 -13.38 8.88 -13.62
N SER A 74 -14.63 9.12 -14.02
CA SER A 74 -15.52 10.11 -13.38
C SER A 74 -16.69 9.49 -12.61
N ASN A 75 -16.65 8.18 -12.37
CA ASN A 75 -17.69 7.46 -11.63
C ASN A 75 -17.05 6.53 -10.59
N LEU A 76 -17.24 6.83 -9.32
CA LEU A 76 -16.67 6.04 -8.23
C LEU A 76 -17.19 4.59 -8.16
N ASN A 77 -18.43 4.35 -8.59
CA ASN A 77 -19.03 3.02 -8.70
C ASN A 77 -18.76 2.34 -10.06
N SER A 78 -17.66 2.69 -10.72
CA SER A 78 -17.21 2.03 -11.95
C SER A 78 -16.05 1.08 -11.68
N GLU A 79 -15.68 0.29 -12.69
CA GLU A 79 -14.45 -0.52 -12.69
C GLU A 79 -13.20 0.27 -13.12
N ASN A 80 -13.23 1.61 -13.01
CA ASN A 80 -12.09 2.45 -13.35
C ASN A 80 -11.18 2.70 -12.13
N GLN A 81 -10.88 1.65 -11.36
CA GLN A 81 -10.14 1.73 -10.10
C GLN A 81 -9.02 0.70 -10.00
N GLY A 82 -8.00 0.95 -9.17
CA GLY A 82 -6.83 0.08 -9.05
C GLY A 82 -7.17 -1.40 -8.84
N THR A 83 -8.14 -1.71 -7.97
CA THR A 83 -8.56 -3.09 -7.71
C THR A 83 -9.20 -3.79 -8.91
N ALA A 84 -9.76 -3.05 -9.87
CA ALA A 84 -10.26 -3.62 -11.13
C ALA A 84 -9.12 -4.13 -12.04
N ILE A 85 -7.94 -3.51 -11.98
CA ILE A 85 -6.75 -4.02 -12.70
C ILE A 85 -6.33 -5.34 -12.07
N VAL A 86 -6.26 -5.40 -10.73
CA VAL A 86 -5.92 -6.64 -10.00
C VAL A 86 -6.96 -7.73 -10.26
N LEU A 87 -8.25 -7.38 -10.39
CA LEU A 87 -9.32 -8.33 -10.72
C LEU A 87 -9.08 -9.00 -12.08
N LYS A 88 -8.67 -8.20 -13.08
CA LYS A 88 -8.50 -8.67 -14.46
C LYS A 88 -7.17 -9.41 -14.66
N GLN A 89 -6.11 -8.96 -14.00
CA GLN A 89 -4.74 -9.42 -14.26
C GLN A 89 -4.20 -10.33 -13.16
N LEU A 90 -4.82 -10.33 -11.98
CA LEU A 90 -4.36 -11.01 -10.76
C LEU A 90 -2.93 -10.61 -10.34
N LYS A 91 -2.49 -9.41 -10.75
CA LYS A 91 -1.14 -8.90 -10.54
C LYS A 91 -1.16 -7.39 -10.32
N TRP A 92 -0.17 -6.91 -9.56
CA TRP A 92 0.17 -5.49 -9.45
C TRP A 92 1.68 -5.35 -9.41
N SER A 93 2.24 -4.46 -10.22
CA SER A 93 3.67 -4.22 -10.29
C SER A 93 3.97 -2.78 -9.91
N SER A 94 4.88 -2.59 -8.97
CA SER A 94 5.31 -1.27 -8.49
C SER A 94 6.81 -1.13 -8.67
N LYS A 95 7.26 0.05 -9.09
CA LYS A 95 8.67 0.38 -9.19
C LYS A 95 9.19 0.80 -7.83
N ILE A 96 10.27 0.17 -7.37
CA ILE A 96 10.99 0.65 -6.19
C ILE A 96 11.63 2.00 -6.51
N PRO A 97 11.48 3.03 -5.66
CA PRO A 97 12.11 4.33 -5.88
C PRO A 97 13.62 4.20 -6.11
N SER A 98 14.11 4.76 -7.22
CA SER A 98 15.50 4.54 -7.68
C SER A 98 16.54 5.22 -6.80
N ASN A 99 16.19 6.32 -6.13
CA ASN A 99 17.09 7.01 -5.21
C ASN A 99 16.91 6.56 -3.75
N LEU A 100 16.11 5.52 -3.48
CA LEU A 100 15.93 5.01 -2.13
C LEU A 100 17.24 4.47 -1.55
N GLN A 101 17.55 4.87 -0.31
CA GLN A 101 18.70 4.36 0.42
C GLN A 101 18.64 2.81 0.55
N PRO A 102 19.74 2.11 0.27
CA PRO A 102 19.83 0.66 0.49
C PRO A 102 19.52 0.27 1.93
N GLY A 103 18.87 -0.87 2.12
CA GLY A 103 18.48 -1.30 3.45
C GLY A 103 17.49 -2.45 3.49
N LYS A 104 17.06 -2.78 4.70
CA LYS A 104 16.05 -3.81 4.96
C LYS A 104 14.70 -3.14 5.11
N TYR A 105 13.71 -3.62 4.35
CA TYR A 105 12.36 -3.09 4.37
C TYR A 105 11.32 -4.21 4.47
N LEU A 106 10.15 -3.91 5.02
CA LEU A 106 8.94 -4.64 4.67
C LEU A 106 8.30 -3.94 3.49
N ILE A 107 7.90 -4.68 2.48
CA ILE A 107 6.97 -4.19 1.47
C ILE A 107 5.56 -4.64 1.85
N ARG A 108 4.60 -3.71 1.84
CA ARG A 108 3.20 -3.95 2.17
C ARG A 108 2.33 -3.59 0.97
N HIS A 109 1.64 -4.58 0.42
CA HIS A 109 0.61 -4.36 -0.59
C HIS A 109 -0.75 -4.33 0.08
N GLU A 110 -1.59 -3.38 -0.29
CA GLU A 110 -2.93 -3.23 0.24
C GLU A 110 -3.95 -3.00 -0.86
N LEU A 111 -5.00 -3.82 -0.84
CA LEU A 111 -6.25 -3.57 -1.56
C LEU A 111 -7.29 -3.08 -0.56
N LEU A 112 -7.90 -1.93 -0.84
CA LEU A 112 -9.05 -1.43 -0.10
C LEU A 112 -10.28 -1.55 -0.99
N THR A 113 -11.28 -2.32 -0.57
CA THR A 113 -12.53 -2.46 -1.31
C THR A 113 -13.64 -1.64 -0.69
N LEU A 114 -14.45 -1.05 -1.57
CA LEU A 114 -15.45 -0.03 -1.25
C LEU A 114 -16.86 -0.43 -1.71
N HIS A 115 -17.01 -1.68 -2.17
CA HIS A 115 -18.25 -2.19 -2.75
C HIS A 115 -19.42 -2.29 -1.76
N GLN A 116 -19.17 -2.20 -0.45
CA GLN A 116 -20.22 -2.07 0.56
C GLN A 116 -20.20 -0.63 1.08
N ALA A 117 -21.33 0.08 0.94
CA ALA A 117 -21.44 1.46 1.37
C ALA A 117 -21.04 1.62 2.84
N ASN A 118 -20.14 2.57 3.10
CA ASN A 118 -19.62 2.91 4.43
C ASN A 118 -18.94 1.74 5.19
N THR A 119 -18.67 0.62 4.52
CA THR A 119 -18.16 -0.61 5.13
C THR A 119 -16.88 -1.06 4.41
N PRO A 120 -15.75 -0.35 4.62
CA PRO A 120 -14.50 -0.65 3.93
C PRO A 120 -13.96 -2.03 4.31
N GLN A 121 -13.31 -2.68 3.35
CA GLN A 121 -12.61 -3.93 3.58
C GLN A 121 -11.16 -3.82 3.12
N PHE A 122 -10.24 -4.04 4.05
CA PHE A 122 -8.80 -3.93 3.84
C PHE A 122 -8.18 -5.32 3.72
N TYR A 123 -7.33 -5.50 2.70
CA TYR A 123 -6.59 -6.72 2.43
C TYR A 123 -5.12 -6.34 2.29
N ALA A 124 -4.32 -6.67 3.30
CA ALA A 124 -2.95 -6.20 3.40
C ALA A 124 -1.99 -7.34 3.70
N GLU A 125 -0.98 -7.51 2.85
CA GLU A 125 0.04 -8.53 2.99
C GLU A 125 1.44 -7.91 2.96
N CYS A 126 2.39 -8.54 3.66
CA CYS A 126 3.76 -8.05 3.77
C CYS A 126 4.79 -9.10 3.34
N ALA A 127 5.91 -8.63 2.80
CA ALA A 127 7.11 -9.43 2.55
C ALA A 127 8.37 -8.70 3.02
N ARG A 128 9.43 -9.45 3.34
CA ARG A 128 10.76 -8.91 3.67
C ARG A 128 11.56 -8.71 2.39
N VAL A 129 12.10 -7.50 2.23
CA VAL A 129 12.96 -7.17 1.09
C VAL A 129 14.25 -6.49 1.55
N VAL A 130 15.36 -6.84 0.90
CA VAL A 130 16.62 -6.10 0.97
C VAL A 130 16.74 -5.30 -0.32
N ILE A 131 16.77 -3.98 -0.18
CA ILE A 131 16.95 -3.07 -1.31
C ILE A 131 18.42 -2.73 -1.40
N GLU A 132 19.01 -2.99 -2.56
CA GLU A 132 20.39 -2.66 -2.91
C GLU A 132 20.44 -1.43 -3.84
N GLY A 133 21.66 -0.93 -4.09
CA GLY A 133 21.90 0.22 -4.96
C GLY A 133 22.77 1.29 -4.33
N SER A 134 22.73 2.50 -4.88
CA SER A 134 23.53 3.66 -4.45
C SER A 134 22.69 4.89 -4.09
N GLY A 135 21.37 4.73 -3.99
CA GLY A 135 20.45 5.80 -3.64
C GLY A 135 20.79 6.46 -2.30
N THR A 136 20.55 7.76 -2.20
CA THR A 136 20.87 8.57 -1.02
C THR A 136 19.64 9.23 -0.40
N ALA A 137 18.49 9.17 -1.08
CA ALA A 137 17.26 9.77 -0.60
C ALA A 137 16.90 9.13 0.75
N GLN A 138 17.00 9.96 1.79
CA GLN A 138 16.55 9.58 3.11
C GLN A 138 15.03 9.47 3.12
N LYS A 139 14.57 8.61 4.00
CA LYS A 139 13.15 8.34 4.25
C LYS A 139 12.41 9.66 4.41
N PRO A 140 11.27 9.85 3.73
CA PRO A 140 10.51 11.09 3.84
C PRO A 140 9.84 11.16 5.22
N SER A 141 10.51 11.72 6.23
CA SER A 141 9.94 11.98 7.56
C SER A 141 8.50 12.52 7.53
N PRO A 142 8.11 13.49 6.66
CA PRO A 142 6.72 13.94 6.57
C PRO A 142 5.75 12.93 5.92
N CYS A 143 6.23 11.96 5.15
CA CYS A 143 5.40 10.92 4.52
C CYS A 143 5.34 9.62 5.35
N MET A 144 6.09 9.52 6.45
CA MET A 144 6.03 8.36 7.34
C MET A 144 4.69 8.31 8.08
N LYS A 145 4.02 7.18 7.96
CA LYS A 145 2.76 6.84 8.60
C LYS A 145 2.94 5.69 9.59
N ASN A 146 2.04 5.65 10.56
CA ASN A 146 1.83 4.46 11.39
C ASN A 146 0.86 3.52 10.68
N VAL A 147 1.14 2.22 10.70
CA VAL A 147 0.17 1.20 10.33
C VAL A 147 0.05 0.20 11.49
N PRO A 148 -1.13 0.06 12.12
CA PRO A 148 -2.40 0.70 11.81
C PRO A 148 -2.44 2.22 12.07
N GLY A 149 -3.47 2.91 11.54
CA GLY A 149 -3.71 4.33 11.81
C GLY A 149 -3.10 5.32 10.81
N TYR A 150 -2.86 4.90 9.56
CA TYR A 150 -2.31 5.80 8.52
C TYR A 150 -3.31 6.88 8.09
N ALA A 151 -4.59 6.72 8.43
CA ALA A 151 -5.70 7.63 8.21
C ALA A 151 -6.79 7.38 9.29
N PRO A 152 -7.66 8.37 9.57
CA PRO A 152 -8.78 8.15 10.47
C PRO A 152 -9.87 7.27 9.82
N GLN A 153 -10.67 6.55 10.61
CA GLN A 153 -11.71 5.66 10.06
C GLN A 153 -12.75 6.41 9.22
N ASN A 154 -13.04 7.67 9.55
CA ASN A 154 -13.97 8.53 8.82
C ASN A 154 -13.33 9.29 7.65
N ASP A 155 -12.10 8.95 7.25
CA ASP A 155 -11.47 9.48 6.05
C ASP A 155 -12.38 9.25 4.82
N HIS A 156 -12.52 10.27 3.96
CA HIS A 156 -13.42 10.25 2.81
C HIS A 156 -13.03 9.21 1.74
N GLY A 157 -11.80 8.72 1.77
CA GLY A 157 -11.31 7.60 0.96
C GLY A 157 -11.54 6.23 1.60
N ILE A 158 -11.98 6.15 2.86
CA ILE A 158 -12.19 4.91 3.62
C ILE A 158 -13.67 4.64 3.85
N THR A 159 -14.36 5.53 4.56
CA THR A 159 -15.80 5.38 4.81
C THR A 159 -16.54 6.16 3.74
N VAL A 160 -16.94 5.45 2.69
CA VAL A 160 -17.53 6.04 1.49
C VAL A 160 -18.75 5.25 1.04
N ASP A 161 -19.77 5.97 0.59
CA ASP A 161 -20.86 5.44 -0.19
C ASP A 161 -20.59 5.72 -1.68
N ILE A 162 -20.22 4.68 -2.42
CA ILE A 162 -19.93 4.80 -3.86
C ILE A 162 -21.21 4.93 -4.69
N TYR A 163 -22.39 4.61 -4.13
CA TYR A 163 -23.67 4.58 -4.83
C TYR A 163 -24.41 5.91 -4.82
N GLN A 164 -24.02 6.84 -3.94
CA GLN A 164 -24.65 8.16 -3.80
C GLN A 164 -24.58 9.01 -5.10
N GLY A 165 -23.69 8.65 -6.04
CA GLY A 165 -23.49 9.38 -7.28
C GLY A 165 -22.73 10.70 -7.09
N GLY A 166 -22.42 11.38 -8.19
CA GLY A 166 -21.79 12.71 -8.18
C GLY A 166 -20.31 12.77 -7.78
N ARG A 167 -19.72 11.69 -7.26
CA ARG A 167 -18.27 11.61 -7.01
C ARG A 167 -17.49 11.28 -8.28
N THR A 168 -16.81 12.29 -8.80
CA THR A 168 -15.98 12.20 -10.02
C THR A 168 -14.49 12.06 -9.73
N SER A 169 -14.08 12.15 -8.46
CA SER A 169 -12.69 11.94 -8.01
C SER A 169 -12.65 11.07 -6.75
N TYR A 170 -11.50 10.47 -6.51
CA TYR A 170 -11.22 9.67 -5.31
C TYR A 170 -9.73 9.67 -5.00
N ASP A 171 -9.40 10.11 -3.78
CA ASP A 171 -8.05 10.08 -3.26
C ASP A 171 -7.86 8.84 -2.39
N PRO A 172 -6.93 7.93 -2.75
CA PRO A 172 -6.57 6.83 -1.87
C PRO A 172 -6.07 7.36 -0.51
N PRO A 173 -6.52 6.78 0.62
CA PRO A 173 -6.23 7.29 1.95
C PRO A 173 -4.75 7.17 2.32
N GLY A 174 -4.31 7.90 3.35
CA GLY A 174 -2.95 7.79 3.88
C GLY A 174 -1.90 8.68 3.23
N GLY A 175 -2.33 9.71 2.49
CA GLY A 175 -1.47 10.77 1.96
C GLY A 175 -0.81 10.40 0.63
N ALA A 176 0.06 11.31 0.16
CA ALA A 176 0.71 11.23 -1.14
C ALA A 176 1.72 10.07 -1.24
N VAL A 177 1.95 9.63 -2.47
CA VAL A 177 3.08 8.76 -2.82
C VAL A 177 4.38 9.55 -2.67
N TRP A 178 5.36 8.95 -2.03
CA TRP A 178 6.74 9.41 -2.09
C TRP A 178 7.39 8.79 -3.33
N SER A 179 7.65 9.63 -4.34
CA SER A 179 8.19 9.19 -5.62
C SER A 179 9.62 8.67 -5.48
N GLY A 180 10.51 9.41 -4.79
CA GLY A 180 11.90 9.01 -4.54
C GLY A 180 12.67 8.57 -5.81
N PHE A 181 12.21 9.03 -6.98
CA PHE A 181 12.75 8.68 -8.30
C PHE A 181 13.78 9.70 -8.80
N GLU A 182 13.90 10.84 -8.12
CA GLU A 182 14.83 11.94 -8.39
C GLU A 182 16.15 11.75 -7.63
#